data_AF-A0A928Z0Y3-F1
#
_entry.id   AF-A0A928Z0Y3-F1
#
_cell.length_a   1.000
_cell.length_b   1.000
_cell.length_c   1.000
_cell.angle_alpha   90.00
_cell.angle_beta   90.00
_cell.angle_gamma   90.00
#
_symmetry.space_group_name_H-M   'P 1'
#
loop_
_entity.id
_entity.type
_entity.pdbx_description
1 polymer ?
#
loop_
_entity_poly.entity_id
_entity_poly.type
_entity_poly.pdbx_seq_one_letter_code
_entity_poly.pdbx_strand_id
1 'polypeptide(L)'
;INSSDVNDYLREITGQEFTAKDFRTWAGTVLAASHLAEIGKFTSQTAAKKNVTQVIKTVSSYLGNRPATCKKYYIHPNVLEAYLDESLHDLVEKHSSIVIDDRYALRVEELIVVALLTETAIDRN
;
A
#
# COMPACT_ATOMS: atom_id res chain seq x y z
N ILE A 1 -0.17 5.21 -27.87
CA ILE A 1 0.05 5.05 -26.43
C ILE A 1 -0.84 3.94 -25.90
N ASN A 2 -0.29 2.73 -25.86
CA ASN A 2 -0.84 1.53 -25.24
C ASN A 2 0.04 1.10 -24.05
N SER A 3 -0.24 -0.04 -23.42
CA SER A 3 0.52 -0.50 -22.25
C SER A 3 1.98 -0.87 -22.58
N SER A 4 2.30 -1.28 -23.81
CA SER A 4 3.71 -1.54 -24.19
C SER A 4 4.47 -0.22 -24.30
N ASP A 5 3.86 0.82 -24.86
CA ASP A 5 4.51 2.15 -24.97
C ASP A 5 4.90 2.69 -23.57
N VAL A 6 4.06 2.47 -22.55
CA VAL A 6 4.35 2.87 -21.17
C VAL A 6 5.45 2.00 -20.55
N ASN A 7 5.41 0.68 -20.74
CA ASN A 7 6.42 -0.22 -20.19
C ASN A 7 7.80 0.01 -20.82
N ASP A 8 7.84 0.28 -22.13
CA ASP A 8 9.08 0.56 -22.85
C ASP A 8 9.71 1.87 -22.33
N TYR A 9 8.89 2.90 -22.14
CA TYR A 9 9.33 4.16 -21.51
C TYR A 9 9.85 3.94 -20.09
N LEU A 10 9.14 3.17 -19.26
CA LEU A 10 9.56 2.87 -17.88
C LEU A 10 10.91 2.13 -17.84
N ARG A 11 11.11 1.16 -18.73
CA ARG A 11 12.38 0.44 -18.85
C ARG A 11 13.51 1.37 -19.29
N GLU A 12 13.25 2.25 -20.26
CA GLU A 12 14.23 3.23 -20.74
C GLU A 12 14.72 4.17 -19.63
N ILE A 13 13.80 4.73 -18.83
CA ILE A 13 14.18 5.73 -17.81
C ILE A 13 14.67 5.14 -16.50
N THR A 14 14.29 3.91 -16.15
CA THR A 14 14.67 3.27 -14.87
C THR A 14 15.82 2.27 -15.01
N GLY A 15 16.01 1.69 -16.20
CA GLY A 15 16.92 0.55 -16.39
C GLY A 15 16.48 -0.70 -15.63
N GLN A 16 15.23 -0.76 -15.16
CA GLN A 16 14.66 -1.87 -14.39
C GLN A 16 13.46 -2.47 -15.14
N GLU A 17 13.13 -3.72 -14.83
CA GLU A 17 11.99 -4.44 -15.41
C GLU A 17 10.67 -4.09 -14.68
N PHE A 18 10.40 -2.80 -14.46
CA PHE A 18 9.11 -2.33 -13.95
C PHE A 18 8.09 -2.20 -15.07
N THR A 19 6.85 -2.53 -14.75
CA THR A 19 5.70 -2.41 -15.64
C THR A 19 4.67 -1.44 -15.07
N ALA A 20 3.75 -0.95 -15.90
CA ALA A 20 2.61 -0.17 -15.46
C ALA A 20 1.75 -0.88 -14.39
N LYS A 21 1.80 -2.22 -14.31
CA LYS A 21 1.13 -2.99 -13.27
C LYS A 21 1.77 -2.75 -11.91
N ASP A 22 3.11 -2.67 -11.83
CA ASP A 22 3.82 -2.49 -10.57
C ASP A 22 3.46 -1.17 -9.91
N PHE A 23 3.34 -0.10 -10.70
CA PHE A 23 2.83 1.19 -10.22
C PHE A 23 1.40 1.11 -9.69
N ARG A 24 0.52 0.33 -10.34
CA ARG A 24 -0.85 0.13 -9.86
C ARG A 24 -0.90 -0.70 -8.57
N THR A 25 -0.01 -1.67 -8.42
CA THR A 25 0.13 -2.48 -7.20
C THR A 25 0.70 -1.64 -6.05
N TRP A 26 1.71 -0.82 -6.32
CA TRP A 26 2.24 0.15 -5.35
C TRP A 26 1.16 1.12 -4.90
N ALA A 27 0.51 1.80 -5.85
CA ALA A 27 -0.55 2.78 -5.56
C ALA A 27 -1.73 2.15 -4.80
N GLY A 28 -2.16 0.94 -5.18
CA GLY A 28 -3.22 0.23 -4.46
C GLY A 28 -2.84 -0.14 -3.03
N THR A 29 -1.59 -0.53 -2.80
CA THR A 29 -1.06 -0.87 -1.47
C THR A 29 -0.93 0.36 -0.58
N VAL A 30 -0.35 1.46 -1.09
CA VAL A 30 -0.23 2.73 -0.37
C VAL A 30 -1.61 3.31 -0.03
N LEU A 31 -2.54 3.30 -0.98
CA LEU A 31 -3.90 3.79 -0.74
C LEU A 31 -4.63 2.96 0.32
N ALA A 32 -4.44 1.63 0.34
CA ALA A 32 -4.98 0.78 1.38
C ALA A 32 -4.40 1.12 2.76
N ALA A 33 -3.08 1.27 2.85
CA ALA A 33 -2.40 1.62 4.09
C ALA A 33 -2.85 3.00 4.62
N SER A 34 -2.92 4.01 3.74
CA SER A 34 -3.39 5.36 4.06
C SER A 34 -4.79 5.34 4.69
N HIS A 35 -5.76 4.69 4.04
CA HIS A 35 -7.12 4.66 4.56
C HIS A 35 -7.25 3.84 5.86
N LEU A 36 -6.49 2.76 6.02
CA LEU A 36 -6.49 1.99 7.26
C LEU A 36 -5.87 2.79 8.42
N ALA A 37 -4.81 3.55 8.14
CA ALA A 37 -4.21 4.48 9.11
C ALA A 37 -5.19 5.60 9.50
N GLU A 38 -5.89 6.20 8.53
CA GLU A 38 -6.92 7.22 8.77
C GLU A 38 -8.09 6.71 9.61
N ILE A 39 -8.52 5.46 9.38
CA ILE A 39 -9.57 4.82 10.19
C ILE A 39 -9.11 4.64 11.64
N GLY A 40 -7.82 4.39 11.86
CA GLY A 40 -7.23 4.24 13.19
C GLY A 40 -7.60 2.92 13.90
N LYS A 41 -7.36 2.90 15.21
CA LYS A 41 -7.57 1.72 16.08
C LYS A 41 -9.04 1.32 16.12
N PHE A 42 -9.31 0.04 16.33
CA PHE A 42 -10.66 -0.53 16.35
C PHE A 42 -10.98 -1.13 17.72
N THR A 43 -12.27 -1.34 17.98
CA THR A 43 -12.76 -1.85 19.28
C THR A 43 -13.00 -3.37 19.30
N SER A 44 -12.93 -4.04 18.14
CA SER A 44 -13.05 -5.50 18.02
C SER A 44 -12.55 -6.02 16.67
N GLN A 45 -12.19 -7.30 16.60
CA GLN A 45 -11.80 -7.96 15.34
C GLN A 45 -12.91 -7.95 14.28
N THR A 46 -14.18 -7.93 14.69
CA THR A 46 -15.30 -7.81 13.74
C THR A 46 -15.32 -6.43 13.10
N ALA A 47 -15.08 -5.36 13.88
CA ALA A 47 -14.94 -4.00 13.36
C ALA A 47 -13.72 -3.90 12.44
N ALA A 48 -12.57 -4.46 12.83
CA ALA A 48 -11.35 -4.46 12.02
C ALA A 48 -11.58 -5.10 10.63
N LYS A 49 -12.20 -6.28 10.58
CA LYS A 49 -12.53 -6.97 9.31
C LYS A 49 -13.50 -6.17 8.44
N LYS A 50 -14.44 -5.45 9.06
CA LYS A 50 -15.36 -4.55 8.35
C LYS A 50 -14.60 -3.38 7.71
N ASN A 51 -13.66 -2.79 8.43
CA ASN A 51 -12.81 -1.71 7.94
C ASN A 51 -11.95 -2.18 6.76
N VAL A 52 -11.28 -3.32 6.88
CA VAL A 52 -10.52 -3.94 5.77
C VAL A 52 -11.40 -4.16 4.54
N THR A 53 -12.62 -4.68 4.72
CA THR A 53 -13.56 -4.90 3.61
C THR A 53 -13.95 -3.58 2.94
N GLN A 54 -14.16 -2.53 3.73
CA GLN A 54 -14.50 -1.21 3.20
C GLN A 54 -13.34 -0.60 2.41
N VAL A 55 -12.11 -0.68 2.93
CA VAL A 55 -10.92 -0.17 2.25
C VAL A 55 -10.67 -0.91 0.94
N ILE A 56 -10.81 -2.25 0.89
CA ILE A 56 -10.71 -3.00 -0.36
C ILE A 56 -11.72 -2.50 -1.39
N LYS A 57 -12.95 -2.17 -0.98
CA LYS A 57 -13.96 -1.59 -1.90
C LYS A 57 -13.51 -0.23 -2.42
N THR A 58 -13.02 0.65 -1.55
CA THR A 58 -12.50 1.98 -1.93
C THR A 58 -11.37 1.86 -2.95
N VAL A 59 -10.34 1.06 -2.65
CA VAL A 59 -9.19 0.86 -3.57
C VAL A 59 -9.64 0.22 -4.87
N SER A 60 -10.57 -0.74 -4.83
CA SER A 60 -11.09 -1.39 -6.03
C SER A 60 -11.83 -0.41 -6.95
N SER A 61 -12.59 0.52 -6.36
CA SER A 61 -13.27 1.60 -7.08
C SER A 61 -12.25 2.52 -7.73
N TYR A 62 -11.23 2.94 -6.96
CA TYR A 62 -10.15 3.80 -7.46
C TYR A 62 -9.38 3.18 -8.63
N LEU A 63 -9.06 1.88 -8.54
CA LEU A 63 -8.32 1.17 -9.58
C LEU A 63 -9.20 0.69 -10.75
N GLY A 64 -10.53 0.79 -10.66
CA GLY A 64 -11.45 0.27 -11.68
C GLY A 64 -11.48 -1.26 -11.78
N ASN A 65 -11.25 -1.96 -10.66
CA ASN A 65 -11.18 -3.41 -10.59
C ASN A 65 -12.27 -3.99 -9.68
N ARG A 66 -12.59 -5.29 -9.82
CA ARG A 66 -13.46 -5.98 -8.85
C ARG A 66 -12.75 -6.09 -7.49
N PRO A 67 -13.47 -6.02 -6.35
CA PRO A 67 -12.87 -6.11 -5.01
C PRO A 67 -11.97 -7.33 -4.80
N ALA A 68 -12.40 -8.51 -5.26
CA ALA A 68 -11.60 -9.73 -5.15
C ALA A 68 -10.29 -9.66 -5.96
N THR A 69 -10.35 -9.11 -7.18
CA THR A 69 -9.16 -8.89 -8.02
C THR A 69 -8.22 -7.87 -7.39
N CYS A 70 -8.77 -6.77 -6.85
CA CYS A 70 -8.01 -5.73 -6.18
C CYS A 70 -7.26 -6.29 -4.97
N LYS A 71 -7.96 -6.99 -4.08
CA LYS A 71 -7.37 -7.66 -2.92
C LYS A 71 -6.26 -8.63 -3.31
N LYS A 72 -6.45 -9.40 -4.39
CA LYS A 72 -5.51 -10.46 -4.78
C LYS A 72 -4.23 -9.95 -5.45
N TYR A 73 -4.33 -8.89 -6.25
CA TYR A 73 -3.22 -8.51 -7.15
C TYR A 73 -2.69 -7.08 -6.97
N TYR A 74 -3.42 -6.22 -6.25
CA TYR A 74 -3.11 -4.79 -6.18
C TYR A 74 -2.94 -4.26 -4.76
N ILE A 75 -3.21 -5.08 -3.74
CA ILE A 75 -2.99 -4.72 -2.34
C ILE A 75 -2.07 -5.79 -1.75
N HIS A 76 -0.93 -5.37 -1.19
CA HIS A 76 -0.05 -6.29 -0.49
C HIS A 76 -0.74 -6.85 0.77
N PRO A 77 -0.77 -8.18 0.99
CA PRO A 77 -1.50 -8.78 2.11
C PRO A 77 -1.01 -8.28 3.48
N ASN A 78 0.30 -8.07 3.63
CA ASN A 78 0.87 -7.58 4.90
C ASN A 78 0.26 -6.26 5.37
N VAL A 79 -0.18 -5.35 4.48
CA VAL A 79 -0.87 -4.12 4.89
C VAL A 79 -2.19 -4.42 5.58
N LEU A 80 -2.91 -5.43 5.08
CA LEU A 80 -4.18 -5.85 5.68
C LEU A 80 -3.96 -6.61 6.98
N GLU A 81 -2.91 -7.43 7.04
CA GLU A 81 -2.52 -8.20 8.23
C GLU A 81 -2.05 -7.27 9.34
N ALA A 82 -1.18 -6.31 9.04
CA ALA A 82 -0.67 -5.31 9.97
C ALA A 82 -1.76 -4.44 10.58
N TYR A 83 -2.82 -4.17 9.83
CA TYR A 83 -3.99 -3.51 10.41
C TYR A 83 -4.73 -4.43 11.37
N LEU A 84 -4.88 -5.72 11.06
CA LEU A 84 -5.64 -6.67 11.88
C LEU A 84 -4.92 -7.09 13.16
N ASP A 85 -3.60 -6.93 13.23
CA ASP A 85 -2.76 -7.18 14.42
C ASP A 85 -2.29 -5.90 15.13
N GLU A 86 -2.79 -4.74 14.69
CA GLU A 86 -2.51 -3.40 15.23
C GLU A 86 -1.09 -2.87 14.98
N SER A 87 -0.18 -3.65 14.37
CA SER A 87 1.19 -3.20 14.07
C SER A 87 1.27 -2.04 13.06
N LEU A 88 0.25 -1.89 12.20
CA LEU A 88 0.16 -0.73 11.30
C LEU A 88 0.06 0.58 12.09
N HIS A 89 -0.68 0.59 13.21
CA HIS A 89 -0.83 1.79 14.03
C HIS A 89 0.46 2.17 14.72
N ASP A 90 1.22 1.19 15.21
CA ASP A 90 2.54 1.42 15.82
C ASP A 90 3.51 2.03 14.80
N LEU A 91 3.49 1.54 13.56
CA LEU A 91 4.28 2.10 12.46
C LEU A 91 3.86 3.52 12.12
N VAL A 92 2.56 3.80 12.05
CA VAL A 92 2.05 5.16 11.81
C VAL A 92 2.49 6.10 12.92
N GLU A 93 2.34 5.72 14.18
CA GLU A 93 2.75 6.52 15.34
C GLU A 93 4.26 6.82 15.29
N LYS A 94 5.09 5.81 15.02
CA LYS A 94 6.56 5.94 14.87
C LYS A 94 6.99 6.91 13.77
N HIS A 95 6.23 7.01 12.68
CA HIS A 95 6.58 7.83 11.50
C HIS A 95 5.78 9.14 11.41
N SER A 96 4.81 9.38 12.29
CA SER A 96 3.92 10.55 12.29
C SER A 96 4.62 11.91 12.41
N SER A 97 5.82 11.93 13.00
CA SER A 97 6.61 13.15 13.22
C SER A 97 7.67 13.39 12.15
N ILE A 98 7.74 12.53 11.13
CA ILE A 98 8.73 12.66 10.05
C ILE A 98 8.28 13.79 9.11
N VAL A 99 9.06 14.87 9.10
CA VAL A 99 8.94 15.97 8.14
C VAL A 99 10.14 15.92 7.22
N ILE A 100 9.90 15.64 5.94
CA ILE A 100 10.95 15.68 4.91
C ILE A 100 10.64 16.82 3.96
N ASP A 101 11.50 17.85 3.97
CA ASP A 101 11.42 18.99 3.05
C ASP A 101 12.18 18.67 1.75
N ASP A 102 11.69 17.65 1.04
CA ASP A 102 12.15 17.30 -0.29
C ASP A 102 10.96 16.79 -1.12
N ARG A 103 10.74 17.40 -2.29
CA ARG A 103 9.66 17.05 -3.23
C ARG A 103 9.79 15.64 -3.81
N TYR A 104 10.97 15.03 -3.72
CA TYR A 104 11.23 13.66 -4.17
C TYR A 104 11.23 12.64 -3.03
N ALA A 105 11.03 13.09 -1.78
CA ALA A 105 10.89 12.18 -0.66
C ALA A 105 9.61 11.37 -0.74
N LEU A 106 9.68 10.16 -0.20
CA LEU A 106 8.50 9.34 0.02
C LEU A 106 7.54 10.05 0.98
N ARG A 107 6.25 10.02 0.66
CA ARG A 107 5.21 10.46 1.60
C ARG A 107 5.21 9.54 2.82
N VAL A 108 4.65 10.01 3.94
CA VAL A 108 4.59 9.21 5.19
C VAL A 108 3.92 7.85 4.98
N GLU A 109 2.86 7.80 4.16
CA GLU A 109 2.15 6.55 3.86
C GLU A 109 3.02 5.59 3.02
N GLU A 110 3.83 6.14 2.12
CA GLU A 110 4.80 5.38 1.33
C GLU A 110 5.92 4.84 2.22
N LEU A 111 6.43 5.65 3.16
CA LEU A 111 7.42 5.23 4.16
C LEU A 111 6.91 4.10 5.04
N ILE A 112 5.66 4.20 5.52
CA ILE A 112 5.04 3.15 6.34
C ILE A 112 4.93 1.85 5.55
N VAL A 113 4.52 1.91 4.29
CA VAL A 113 4.49 0.71 3.42
C VAL A 113 5.89 0.15 3.21
N VAL A 114 6.89 0.99 2.93
CA VAL A 114 8.29 0.51 2.81
C VAL A 114 8.72 -0.18 4.10
N ALA A 115 8.56 0.47 5.26
CA ALA A 115 8.93 -0.08 6.55
C ALA A 115 8.30 -1.46 6.76
N LEU A 116 6.98 -1.55 6.57
CA LEU A 116 6.23 -2.80 6.70
C LEU A 116 6.75 -3.91 5.78
N LEU A 117 7.03 -3.60 4.52
CA LEU A 117 7.49 -4.60 3.55
C LEU A 117 8.96 -5.00 3.79
N THR A 118 9.80 -4.09 4.29
CA THR A 118 11.20 -4.38 4.61
C THR A 118 11.37 -5.20 5.88
N GLU A 119 10.56 -4.97 6.93
CA GLU A 119 10.61 -5.78 8.17
C GLU A 119 10.26 -7.24 7.87
N THR A 120 9.23 -7.48 7.06
CA THR A 120 8.86 -8.86 6.66
C THR A 120 9.84 -9.55 5.71
N ALA A 121 10.72 -8.81 5.05
CA ALA A 121 11.77 -9.37 4.20
C ALA A 121 12.97 -9.86 5.04
N ILE A 122 13.16 -9.30 6.24
CA ILE A 122 14.23 -9.71 7.17
C ILE A 122 13.82 -10.99 7.92
N ASP A 123 12.55 -11.12 8.31
CA ASP A 123 12.04 -12.30 9.04
C ASP A 123 11.89 -13.58 8.18
N ARG A 124 12.14 -13.50 6.86
CA ARG A 124 12.01 -14.63 5.92
C ARG A 124 13.35 -15.19 5.41
N ASN A 125 14.48 -14.73 5.95
CA ASN A 125 15.83 -15.27 5.71
C ASN A 125 16.41 -15.88 6.98
#